data_AF-A0A8T2IEQ0-F1
#
_entry.id   AF-A0A8T2IEQ0-F1
#
_cell.length_a   1.000
_cell.length_b   1.000
_cell.length_c   1.000
_cell.angle_alpha   90.00
_cell.angle_beta   90.00
_cell.angle_gamma   90.00
#
_symmetry.space_group_name_H-M   'P 1'
#
loop_
_entity.id
_entity.type
_entity.pdbx_description
1 polymer ?
#
loop_
_entity_poly.entity_id
_entity_poly.type
_entity_poly.pdbx_seq_one_letter_code
_entity_poly.pdbx_strand_id
1 'polypeptide(L)'
;MFDRLRDEQPGCAEKVIAISSELTQPELGLTKEDQDKSMESIDIVFHGAATIRFNESLRDAMQLNVIATRQLLHLAQKMKKLEVFVHVSTAYANRDRKNTEEIVYPPPVDPRKLIESLE
;
A
#
# COMPACT_ATOMS: atom_id res chain seq x y z
N MET A 1 -25.19 -1.88 4.22
CA MET A 1 -24.09 -0.87 4.23
C MET A 1 -24.00 -0.12 2.90
N PHE A 2 -24.06 -0.81 1.75
CA PHE A 2 -23.97 -0.17 0.43
C PHE A 2 -25.33 0.05 -0.28
N ASP A 3 -26.45 -0.14 0.43
CA ASP A 3 -27.80 -0.06 -0.15
C ASP A 3 -28.08 1.33 -0.76
N ARG A 4 -27.77 2.38 0.01
CA ARG A 4 -27.86 3.77 -0.46
C ARG A 4 -27.04 4.03 -1.74
N LEU A 5 -25.84 3.45 -1.86
CA LEU A 5 -25.02 3.61 -3.07
C LEU A 5 -25.66 2.94 -4.28
N ARG A 6 -26.24 1.74 -4.10
CA ARG A 6 -26.94 1.02 -5.17
C ARG A 6 -28.20 1.75 -5.62
N ASP A 7 -28.92 2.36 -4.68
CA ASP A 7 -30.13 3.11 -4.97
C ASP A 7 -29.82 4.43 -5.70
N GLU A 8 -28.80 5.17 -5.24
CA GLU A 8 -28.40 6.46 -5.83
C GLU A 8 -27.57 6.30 -7.11
N GLN A 9 -26.84 5.20 -7.28
CA GLN A 9 -25.96 4.91 -8.42
C GLN A 9 -26.07 3.43 -8.87
N PRO A 10 -27.13 3.05 -9.61
CA PRO A 10 -27.40 1.65 -9.96
C PRO A 10 -26.29 0.94 -10.75
N GLY A 11 -25.46 1.68 -11.50
CA GLY A 11 -24.31 1.15 -12.26
C GLY A 11 -22.97 1.21 -11.53
N CYS A 12 -22.93 1.46 -10.21
CA CYS A 12 -21.68 1.67 -9.48
C CYS A 12 -20.71 0.48 -9.59
N ALA A 13 -21.23 -0.74 -9.70
CA ALA A 13 -20.42 -1.95 -9.80
C ALA A 13 -19.63 -2.02 -11.12
N GLU A 14 -20.12 -1.43 -12.21
CA GLU A 14 -19.44 -1.44 -13.52
C GLU A 14 -18.15 -0.61 -13.50
N LYS A 15 -18.03 0.32 -12.55
CA LYS A 15 -16.82 1.13 -12.33
C LYS A 15 -15.75 0.38 -11.54
N VAL A 16 -16.07 -0.78 -10.98
CA VAL A 16 -15.16 -1.56 -10.12
C VAL A 16 -14.51 -2.65 -10.96
N ILE A 17 -13.20 -2.57 -11.11
CA ILE A 17 -12.39 -3.60 -11.76
C ILE A 17 -11.57 -4.26 -10.67
N ALA A 18 -11.87 -5.53 -10.38
CA ALA A 18 -11.10 -6.31 -9.43
C ALA A 18 -9.80 -6.80 -10.11
N ILE A 19 -8.67 -6.64 -9.42
CA ILE A 19 -7.37 -7.14 -9.83
C ILE A 19 -6.89 -8.11 -8.74
N SER A 20 -6.51 -9.32 -9.12
CA SER A 20 -5.93 -10.28 -8.19
C SER A 20 -4.48 -9.92 -7.93
N SER A 21 -4.10 -9.84 -6.66
CA SER A 21 -2.75 -9.47 -6.23
C SER A 21 -2.44 -10.13 -4.89
N GLU A 22 -1.17 -10.50 -4.71
CA GLU A 22 -0.60 -10.89 -3.43
C GLU A 22 0.61 -10.00 -3.16
N LEU A 23 0.43 -9.01 -2.31
CA LEU A 23 1.38 -7.92 -2.10
C LEU A 23 2.75 -8.40 -1.62
N THR A 24 2.79 -9.54 -0.94
CA THR A 24 4.05 -10.11 -0.44
C THR A 24 4.88 -10.83 -1.51
N GLN A 25 4.30 -11.14 -2.68
CA GLN A 25 4.99 -11.79 -3.80
C GLN A 25 5.80 -10.78 -4.64
N PRO A 26 6.78 -11.28 -5.42
CA PRO A 26 7.45 -10.45 -6.42
C PRO A 26 6.45 -9.79 -7.37
N GLU A 27 6.73 -8.53 -7.75
CA GLU A 27 5.86 -7.73 -8.62
C GLU A 27 4.41 -7.64 -8.11
N LEU A 28 4.24 -7.67 -6.77
CA LEU A 28 2.95 -7.64 -6.08
C LEU A 28 2.02 -8.80 -6.45
N GLY A 29 2.56 -9.89 -7.02
CA GLY A 29 1.78 -11.02 -7.52
C GLY A 29 0.85 -10.64 -8.69
N LEU A 30 1.11 -9.53 -9.36
CA LEU A 30 0.32 -9.06 -10.50
C LEU A 30 0.73 -9.78 -11.78
N THR A 31 -0.25 -10.06 -12.63
CA THR A 31 0.03 -10.48 -14.01
C THR A 31 0.71 -9.34 -14.78
N LYS A 32 1.45 -9.69 -15.84
CA LYS A 32 2.07 -8.68 -16.70
C LYS A 32 1.04 -7.73 -17.33
N GLU A 33 -0.11 -8.28 -17.73
CA GLU A 33 -1.23 -7.52 -18.27
C GLU A 33 -1.78 -6.50 -17.27
N ASP A 34 -1.99 -6.89 -16.01
CA ASP A 34 -2.48 -5.98 -14.98
C ASP A 34 -1.47 -4.90 -14.61
N GLN A 35 -0.18 -5.24 -14.58
CA GLN A 35 0.90 -4.25 -14.39
C GLN A 35 0.88 -3.21 -15.51
N ASP A 36 0.83 -3.66 -16.77
CA ASP A 36 0.84 -2.78 -17.92
C ASP A 36 -0.41 -1.88 -17.94
N LYS A 37 -1.59 -2.45 -17.69
CA LYS A 37 -2.84 -1.70 -17.55
C LYS A 37 -2.76 -0.64 -16.44
N SER A 38 -2.20 -1.02 -15.29
CA SER A 38 -2.01 -0.10 -14.15
C SER A 38 -1.09 1.06 -14.54
N MET A 39 0.01 0.78 -15.25
CA MET A 39 0.97 1.80 -15.69
C MET A 39 0.37 2.78 -16.72
N GLU A 40 -0.60 2.37 -17.54
CA GLU A 40 -1.21 3.23 -18.57
C GLU A 40 -2.40 4.07 -18.08
N SER A 41 -3.09 3.62 -17.02
CA SER A 41 -4.46 4.09 -16.73
C SER A 41 -4.71 4.64 -15.33
N ILE A 42 -3.78 4.48 -14.38
CA ILE A 42 -3.99 4.94 -13.00
C ILE A 42 -3.49 6.38 -12.83
N ASP A 43 -4.40 7.27 -12.42
CA ASP A 43 -4.08 8.67 -12.08
C ASP A 43 -3.86 8.87 -10.56
N ILE A 44 -4.55 8.08 -9.72
CA ILE A 44 -4.51 8.23 -8.25
C ILE A 44 -4.41 6.85 -7.59
N VAL A 45 -3.47 6.70 -6.65
CA VAL A 45 -3.33 5.48 -5.84
C VAL A 45 -3.72 5.78 -4.38
N PHE A 46 -4.62 4.96 -3.83
CA PHE A 46 -4.89 4.91 -2.39
C PHE A 46 -4.35 3.59 -1.83
N HIS A 47 -3.25 3.66 -1.08
CA HIS A 47 -2.63 2.51 -0.47
C HIS A 47 -2.98 2.41 1.02
N GLY A 48 -3.98 1.59 1.33
CA GLY A 48 -4.39 1.24 2.69
C GLY A 48 -4.24 -0.24 3.04
N ALA A 49 -3.59 -1.02 2.18
CA ALA A 49 -3.35 -2.43 2.45
C ALA A 49 -2.20 -2.59 3.44
N ALA A 50 -2.48 -3.20 4.59
CA ALA A 50 -1.51 -3.42 5.65
C ALA A 50 -1.98 -4.57 6.56
N THR A 51 -1.06 -5.16 7.31
CA THR A 51 -1.40 -5.95 8.49
C THR A 51 -1.39 -5.06 9.73
N ILE A 52 -2.40 -5.23 10.58
CA ILE A 52 -2.61 -4.51 11.84
C ILE A 52 -2.50 -5.45 13.06
N ARG A 53 -2.04 -6.69 12.86
CA ARG A 53 -1.96 -7.70 13.92
C ARG A 53 -0.76 -7.44 14.81
N PHE A 54 -0.99 -7.09 16.07
CA PHE A 54 0.08 -6.84 17.03
C PHE A 54 0.85 -8.09 17.47
N ASN A 55 0.32 -9.28 17.17
CA ASN A 55 0.93 -10.57 17.51
C ASN A 55 1.61 -11.25 16.32
N GLU A 56 1.76 -10.55 15.19
CA GLU A 56 2.46 -11.05 14.02
C GLU A 56 3.98 -10.93 14.18
N SER A 57 4.72 -11.76 13.45
CA SER A 57 6.17 -11.69 13.47
C SER A 57 6.65 -10.37 12.83
N LEU A 58 7.80 -9.86 13.28
CA LEU A 58 8.41 -8.68 12.67
C LEU A 58 8.68 -8.91 11.17
N ARG A 59 9.04 -10.15 10.80
CA ARG A 59 9.29 -10.56 9.41
C ARG A 59 8.07 -10.33 8.53
N ASP A 60 6.91 -10.85 8.93
CA ASP A 60 5.69 -10.76 8.12
C ASP A 60 5.16 -9.32 8.05
N ALA A 61 5.20 -8.61 9.19
CA ALA A 61 4.84 -7.20 9.25
C ALA A 61 5.74 -6.35 8.33
N MET A 62 7.04 -6.65 8.27
CA MET A 62 7.95 -5.97 7.35
C MET A 62 7.73 -6.34 5.89
N GLN A 63 7.46 -7.60 5.59
CA GLN A 63 7.17 -8.05 4.24
C GLN A 63 5.97 -7.30 3.67
N LEU A 64 4.88 -7.22 4.43
CA LEU A 64 3.65 -6.58 3.96
C LEU A 64 3.69 -5.05 4.08
N ASN A 65 4.03 -4.49 5.24
CA ASN A 65 3.88 -3.05 5.47
C ASN A 65 5.05 -2.23 4.89
N VAL A 66 6.25 -2.80 4.77
CA VAL A 66 7.45 -2.08 4.29
C VAL A 66 7.83 -2.51 2.88
N ILE A 67 8.10 -3.79 2.67
CA ILE A 67 8.64 -4.29 1.39
C ILE A 67 7.58 -4.21 0.29
N ALA A 68 6.34 -4.62 0.55
CA ALA A 68 5.28 -4.52 -0.45
C ALA A 68 4.92 -3.06 -0.76
N THR A 69 4.85 -2.18 0.25
CA THR A 69 4.68 -0.74 0.04
C THR A 69 5.79 -0.18 -0.85
N ARG A 70 7.04 -0.59 -0.63
CA ARG A 70 8.18 -0.22 -1.49
C ARG A 70 7.99 -0.74 -2.92
N GLN A 71 7.57 -1.99 -3.12
CA GLN A 71 7.29 -2.53 -4.46
C GLN A 71 6.18 -1.74 -5.17
N LEU A 72 5.11 -1.38 -4.46
CA LEU A 72 4.02 -0.59 -5.01
C LEU A 72 4.45 0.83 -5.39
N LEU A 73 5.33 1.46 -4.61
CA LEU A 73 5.95 2.74 -4.99
C LEU A 73 6.77 2.62 -6.28
N HIS A 74 7.52 1.52 -6.49
CA HIS A 74 8.25 1.29 -7.74
C HIS A 74 7.31 1.07 -8.94
N LEU A 75 6.16 0.42 -8.75
CA LEU A 75 5.14 0.32 -9.80
C LEU A 75 4.52 1.70 -10.08
N ALA A 76 4.20 2.45 -9.03
CA ALA A 76 3.61 3.78 -9.14
C ALA A 76 4.53 4.76 -9.89
N GLN A 77 5.85 4.70 -9.69
CA GLN A 77 6.83 5.49 -10.45
C GLN A 77 6.81 5.22 -11.97
N LYS A 78 6.27 4.09 -12.41
CA LYS A 78 6.15 3.73 -13.83
C LYS A 78 4.78 4.10 -14.42
N MET A 79 3.84 4.57 -13.60
CA MET A 79 2.51 4.98 -14.04
C MET A 79 2.60 6.32 -14.78
N LYS A 80 2.12 6.35 -16.02
CA LYS A 80 2.30 7.49 -16.94
C LYS A 80 1.45 8.71 -16.59
N LYS A 81 0.39 8.51 -15.81
CA LYS A 81 -0.61 9.55 -15.47
C LYS A 81 -0.71 9.80 -13.97
N LEU A 82 0.20 9.24 -13.17
CA LEU A 82 0.11 9.33 -11.73
C LEU A 82 0.24 10.79 -11.28
N GLU A 83 -0.83 11.30 -10.69
CA GLU A 83 -0.91 12.63 -10.08
C GLU A 83 -0.67 12.54 -8.57
N VAL A 84 -1.23 11.51 -7.90
CA VAL A 84 -1.21 11.43 -6.44
C VAL A 84 -1.07 9.98 -5.95
N PHE A 85 -0.19 9.79 -4.96
CA PHE A 85 -0.10 8.57 -4.15
C PHE A 85 -0.45 8.88 -2.69
N VAL A 86 -1.57 8.34 -2.22
CA VAL A 86 -2.05 8.50 -0.83
C VAL A 86 -1.73 7.23 -0.05
N HIS A 87 -0.82 7.33 0.91
CA HIS A 87 -0.55 6.26 1.86
C HIS A 87 -1.37 6.44 3.14
N VAL A 88 -2.16 5.44 3.51
CA VAL A 88 -2.88 5.41 4.78
C VAL A 88 -1.97 4.78 5.83
N SER A 89 -1.47 5.62 6.74
CA SER A 89 -0.65 5.19 7.87
C SER A 89 -1.48 5.04 9.15
N THR A 90 -0.82 5.04 10.32
CA THR A 90 -1.47 4.92 11.63
C THR A 90 -0.85 5.87 12.64
N ALA A 91 -1.67 6.40 13.55
CA ALA A 91 -1.19 7.17 14.71
C ALA A 91 -0.26 6.34 15.63
N TYR A 92 -0.25 5.02 15.50
CA TYR A 92 0.64 4.12 16.23
C TYR A 92 2.09 4.12 15.71
N ALA A 93 2.37 4.73 14.56
CA ALA A 93 3.71 4.70 13.94
C ALA A 93 4.81 5.32 14.82
N ASN A 94 4.44 6.22 15.74
CA ASN A 94 5.34 6.91 16.66
C ASN A 94 4.87 6.79 18.13
N ARG A 95 4.32 5.63 18.52
CA ARG A 95 3.69 5.39 19.83
C ARG A 95 4.65 5.49 21.03
N ASP A 96 5.96 5.45 20.78
CA ASP A 96 7.01 5.70 21.77
C ASP A 96 7.13 7.19 22.14
N ARG A 97 6.50 8.09 21.39
CA ARG A 97 6.53 9.54 21.63
C ARG A 97 5.30 10.01 22.40
N LYS A 98 5.52 10.96 23.31
CA LYS A 98 4.43 11.63 24.05
C LYS A 98 3.61 12.57 23.16
N ASN A 99 4.27 13.27 22.26
CA ASN A 99 3.67 14.18 21.29
C ASN A 99 4.17 13.80 19.89
N THR A 100 3.28 13.85 18.89
CA THR A 100 3.59 13.61 17.48
C THR A 100 3.26 14.87 16.68
N GLU A 101 4.21 15.30 15.88
CA GLU A 101 4.16 16.47 14.99
C GLU A 101 4.08 15.99 13.54
N GLU A 102 3.65 16.87 12.64
CA GLU A 102 3.56 16.58 11.19
C GLU A 102 4.94 16.70 10.53
N ILE A 103 5.85 15.80 10.90
CA ILE A 103 7.20 15.70 10.36
C ILE A 103 7.56 14.24 10.10
N VAL A 104 8.55 14.04 9.21
CA VAL A 104 9.14 12.72 9.01
C VAL A 104 10.21 12.50 10.08
N TYR A 105 9.92 11.62 11.03
CA TYR A 105 10.87 11.26 12.07
C TYR A 105 11.99 10.36 11.52
N PRO A 106 13.26 10.59 11.89
CA PRO A 106 14.34 9.69 11.50
C PRO A 106 14.12 8.32 12.16
N PRO A 107 14.29 7.22 11.40
CA PRO A 107 14.15 5.89 11.96
C PRO A 107 15.30 5.60 12.95
N PRO A 108 15.04 4.80 14.02
CA PRO A 108 16.07 4.47 15.01
C PRO A 108 17.15 3.53 14.45
N VAL A 109 16.85 2.84 13.36
CA VAL A 109 17.75 1.89 12.66
C VAL A 109 17.62 2.13 11.16
N ASP A 110 18.71 1.96 10.42
CA ASP A 110 18.68 1.98 8.95
C ASP A 110 17.71 0.90 8.42
N PRO A 111 16.63 1.28 7.71
CA PRO A 111 15.66 0.33 7.18
C PRO A 111 16.28 -0.72 6.25
N ARG A 112 17.39 -0.41 5.56
CA ARG A 112 18.06 -1.36 4.66
C ARG A 112 18.67 -2.52 5.44
N LYS A 113 19.36 -2.23 6.54
CA LYS A 113 19.94 -3.26 7.42
C LYS A 113 18.86 -4.16 8.01
N LEU A 114 17.71 -3.58 8.34
CA LEU A 114 16.58 -4.32 8.87
C LEU A 114 16.02 -5.29 7.83
N ILE A 115 15.89 -4.84 6.57
CA ILE A 115 15.45 -5.69 5.45
C ILE A 115 16.45 -6.82 5.19
N GLU A 116 17.75 -6.50 5.10
CA GLU A 116 18.82 -7.49 4.88
C GLU A 116 18.88 -8.54 6.01
N SER A 117 18.60 -8.15 7.26
CA SER A 117 18.59 -9.08 8.40
C SER A 117 17.41 -10.06 8.41
N LEU A 118 16.40 -9.80 7.57
CA LEU A 118 15.24 -10.65 7.42
C LEU A 118 15.36 -11.59 6.22
N GLU A 119 16.34 -11.40 5.33
CA GLU A 119 16.64 -12.39 4.28
C GLU A 119 17.37 -13.61 4.87
#